data_AF-A0ABD2P5J0-F1
#
_entry.id   AF-A0ABD2P5J0-F1
#
_cell.length_a   1.000
_cell.length_b   1.000
_cell.length_c   1.000
_cell.angle_alpha   90.00
_cell.angle_beta   90.00
_cell.angle_gamma   90.00
#
_symmetry.space_group_name_H-M   'P 1'
#
loop_
_entity.id
_entity.type
_entity.pdbx_description
1 polymer ?
#
loop_
_entity_poly.entity_id
_entity_poly.type
_entity_poly.pdbx_seq_one_letter_code
_entity_poly.pdbx_strand_id
1 'polypeptide(L)'
;MDSKQISLYPEEAMRDALQAVRNGMPVKTASKTFNVPRTTLLYKFKGINHESRKMGPATIFSREEENLLVQWLLQMAKSVFPISKKKQYMQL
;
A
#
# COMPACT_ATOMS: atom_id res chain seq x y z
N MET A 1 2.57 12.66 14.92
CA MET A 1 3.18 12.55 13.57
C MET A 1 2.02 12.49 12.60
N ASP A 2 1.48 13.65 12.25
CA ASP A 2 0.34 13.73 11.34
C ASP A 2 0.82 13.46 9.93
N SER A 3 0.51 12.27 9.41
CA SER A 3 0.79 11.90 8.04
C SER A 3 0.05 12.86 7.12
N LYS A 4 0.80 13.65 6.35
CA LYS A 4 0.24 14.56 5.35
C LYS A 4 -0.52 13.72 4.32
N GLN A 5 -1.86 13.73 4.42
CA GLN A 5 -2.74 13.06 3.47
C GLN A 5 -2.54 13.71 2.09
N ILE A 6 -1.78 13.05 1.21
CA ILE A 6 -1.51 13.48 -0.17
C ILE A 6 -2.80 13.44 -1.00
N SER A 7 -3.84 12.75 -0.51
CA SER A 7 -5.12 12.63 -1.17
C SER A 7 -6.27 12.61 -0.16
N LEU A 8 -7.23 13.50 -0.34
CA LEU A 8 -8.41 13.69 0.52
C LEU A 8 -9.50 12.61 0.36
N TYR A 9 -9.28 11.57 -0.44
CA TYR A 9 -10.28 10.53 -0.71
C TYR A 9 -9.72 9.12 -0.43
N PRO A 10 -10.53 8.20 0.09
CA PRO A 10 -10.12 6.80 0.26
C PRO A 10 -10.01 6.09 -1.10
N GLU A 11 -9.14 5.09 -1.18
CA GLU A 11 -8.87 4.38 -2.44
C GLU A 11 -10.09 3.58 -2.92
N GLU A 12 -10.85 3.02 -1.99
CA GLU A 12 -12.12 2.34 -2.26
C GLU A 12 -13.14 3.26 -2.95
N ALA A 13 -13.32 4.50 -2.49
CA ALA A 13 -14.24 5.45 -3.12
C ALA A 13 -13.84 5.78 -4.56
N MET A 14 -12.54 5.85 -4.86
CA MET A 14 -12.06 6.04 -6.23
C MET A 14 -12.34 4.82 -7.11
N ARG A 15 -12.15 3.62 -6.57
CA ARG A 15 -12.42 2.36 -7.28
C ARG A 15 -13.92 2.21 -7.59
N ASP A 16 -14.77 2.47 -6.61
CA ASP A 16 -16.22 2.37 -6.76
C ASP A 16 -16.74 3.44 -7.75
N ALA A 17 -16.18 4.66 -7.69
CA ALA A 17 -16.47 5.70 -8.68
C ALA A 17 -16.06 5.30 -10.11
N LEU A 18 -14.89 4.68 -10.28
CA LEU A 18 -14.44 4.17 -11.58
C LEU A 18 -15.37 3.08 -12.12
N GLN A 19 -15.80 2.16 -11.25
CA GLN A 19 -16.75 1.12 -11.62
C GLN A 19 -18.11 1.69 -12.01
N ALA A 20 -18.62 2.67 -11.28
CA ALA A 20 -19.87 3.35 -11.62
C ALA A 20 -19.80 4.04 -12.99
N VAL A 21 -18.67 4.70 -13.30
CA VAL A 21 -18.46 5.33 -14.61
C VAL A 21 -18.38 4.28 -15.73
N ARG A 22 -17.71 3.15 -15.50
CA ARG A 22 -17.69 2.02 -16.45
C ARG A 22 -19.08 1.44 -16.71
N ASN A 23 -19.94 1.44 -15.70
CA ASN A 23 -21.33 1.00 -15.81
C ASN A 23 -22.26 2.03 -16.48
N GLY A 24 -21.72 3.15 -16.98
CA GLY A 24 -22.47 4.18 -17.71
C GLY A 24 -22.85 5.42 -16.89
N MET A 25 -22.45 5.50 -15.62
CA MET A 25 -22.70 6.71 -14.81
C MET A 25 -21.87 7.89 -15.33
N PRO A 26 -22.45 9.10 -15.48
CA PRO A 26 -21.67 10.28 -15.84
C PRO A 26 -20.60 10.61 -14.80
N VAL A 27 -19.39 10.93 -15.25
CA VAL A 27 -18.23 11.26 -14.38
C VAL A 27 -18.54 12.36 -13.36
N LYS A 28 -19.36 13.36 -13.74
CA LYS A 28 -19.78 14.44 -12.84
C LYS A 28 -20.66 13.92 -11.69
N THR A 29 -21.54 12.96 -11.99
CA THR A 29 -22.43 12.34 -11.01
C THR A 29 -21.62 11.44 -10.08
N ALA A 30 -20.80 10.55 -10.64
CA ALA A 30 -19.93 9.67 -9.86
C ALA A 30 -18.99 10.45 -8.93
N SER A 31 -18.37 11.54 -9.41
CA SER A 31 -17.53 12.40 -8.59
C SER A 31 -18.24 12.95 -7.36
N LYS A 32 -19.50 13.37 -7.50
CA LYS A 32 -20.31 13.88 -6.39
C LYS A 32 -20.76 12.75 -5.45
N THR A 33 -21.20 11.62 -6.01
CA THR A 33 -21.70 10.48 -5.24
C THR A 33 -20.62 9.87 -4.35
N PHE A 34 -19.40 9.72 -4.87
CA PHE A 34 -18.29 9.08 -4.15
C PHE A 34 -17.32 10.09 -3.53
N ASN A 35 -17.65 11.39 -3.58
CA ASN A 35 -16.82 12.48 -3.05
C ASN A 35 -15.35 12.43 -3.52
N VAL A 36 -15.12 12.13 -4.80
CA VAL A 36 -13.79 12.07 -5.41
C VAL A 36 -13.58 13.22 -6.40
N PRO A 37 -12.36 13.74 -6.57
CA PRO A 37 -12.08 14.81 -7.53
C PRO A 37 -12.41 14.39 -8.96
N ARG A 38 -13.26 15.19 -9.63
CA ARG A 38 -13.77 14.93 -10.98
C ARG A 38 -12.67 14.73 -12.00
N THR A 39 -11.66 15.60 -12.00
CA THR A 39 -10.55 15.56 -12.96
C THR A 39 -9.70 14.30 -12.77
N THR A 40 -9.42 13.95 -11.50
CA THR A 40 -8.69 12.72 -11.17
C THR A 40 -9.44 11.47 -11.60
N LEU A 41 -10.75 11.41 -11.32
CA LEU A 41 -11.62 10.31 -11.77
C LEU A 41 -11.62 10.18 -13.30
N LEU A 42 -11.75 11.30 -14.02
CA LEU A 42 -11.72 11.33 -15.48
C LEU A 42 -10.39 10.81 -16.03
N TYR A 43 -9.27 11.22 -15.45
CA TYR A 43 -7.94 10.88 -15.97
C TYR A 43 -7.62 9.40 -15.72
N LYS A 44 -8.05 8.86 -14.57
CA LYS A 44 -7.98 7.42 -14.29
C LYS A 44 -8.89 6.62 -15.22
N PHE A 45 -10.11 7.09 -15.48
CA PHE A 45 -11.03 6.44 -16.43
C PHE A 45 -10.49 6.43 -17.86
N LYS A 46 -9.84 7.52 -18.30
CA LYS A 46 -9.20 7.63 -19.61
C LYS A 46 -7.88 6.86 -19.73
N GLY A 47 -7.39 6.24 -18.65
CA GLY A 47 -6.10 5.56 -18.63
C GLY A 47 -4.86 6.47 -18.66
N ILE A 48 -5.04 7.79 -18.49
CA ILE A 48 -3.91 8.75 -18.41
C ILE A 48 -3.10 8.50 -17.15
N ASN A 49 -3.81 8.24 -16.04
CA ASN A 49 -3.22 7.89 -14.75
C ASN A 49 -3.58 6.45 -14.40
N HIS A 50 -2.66 5.72 -13.76
CA HIS A 50 -2.98 4.42 -13.18
C HIS A 50 -4.13 4.52 -12.17
N GLU A 51 -4.97 3.49 -12.14
CA GLU A 51 -6.08 3.38 -11.19
C GLU A 51 -5.57 3.28 -9.75
N SER A 52 -4.54 2.47 -9.53
CA SER A 52 -3.85 2.37 -8.25
C SER A 52 -2.91 3.55 -8.02
N ARG A 53 -2.73 3.90 -6.74
CA ARG A 53 -1.70 4.85 -6.34
C ARG A 53 -0.35 4.14 -6.29
N LYS A 54 0.49 4.32 -7.32
CA LYS A 54 1.91 3.96 -7.22
C LYS A 54 2.67 5.18 -6.73
N MET A 55 3.01 5.22 -5.44
CA MET A 55 3.91 6.25 -4.92
C MET A 55 5.36 5.77 -5.02
N GLY A 56 6.22 6.60 -5.60
CA GLY A 56 7.65 6.32 -5.72
C GLY A 56 8.04 5.45 -6.93
N PRO A 57 9.36 5.32 -7.15
CA PRO A 57 9.90 4.45 -8.21
C PRO A 57 9.52 2.99 -7.99
N ALA A 58 9.59 2.19 -9.06
CA ALA A 58 9.39 0.75 -8.94
C ALA A 58 10.43 0.15 -7.97
N THR A 59 9.98 -0.78 -7.14
CA THR A 59 10.87 -1.54 -6.25
C THR A 59 11.76 -2.43 -7.12
N ILE A 60 13.03 -2.56 -6.74
CA ILE A 60 13.96 -3.51 -7.39
C ILE A 60 13.60 -4.94 -6.97
N PHE A 61 13.07 -5.09 -5.75
CA PHE A 61 12.69 -6.37 -5.18
C PHE A 61 11.29 -6.81 -5.63
N SER A 62 11.15 -8.12 -5.84
CA SER A 62 9.84 -8.77 -5.98
C SER A 62 9.09 -8.78 -4.64
N ARG A 63 7.78 -9.01 -4.70
CA ARG A 63 6.94 -9.09 -3.49
C ARG A 63 7.38 -10.26 -2.58
N GLU A 64 7.87 -11.33 -3.17
CA GLU A 64 8.41 -12.50 -2.47
C GLU A 64 9.69 -12.15 -1.71
N GLU A 65 10.60 -11.41 -2.36
CA GLU A 65 11.85 -10.94 -1.74
C GLU A 65 11.57 -9.96 -0.60
N GLU A 66 10.65 -9.01 -0.78
CA GLU A 66 10.23 -8.09 0.28
C GLU A 66 9.66 -8.85 1.48
N ASN A 67 8.83 -9.87 1.24
CA ASN A 67 8.27 -10.69 2.30
C ASN A 67 9.34 -11.47 3.06
N LEU A 68 10.36 -11.99 2.37
CA LEU A 68 11.49 -12.67 3.00
C LEU A 68 12.26 -11.73 3.94
N LEU A 69 12.55 -10.51 3.46
CA LEU A 69 13.24 -9.48 4.26
C LEU A 69 12.42 -9.09 5.50
N VAL A 70 11.10 -8.91 5.35
CA VAL A 70 10.20 -8.61 6.46
C VAL A 70 10.21 -9.74 7.50
N GLN A 71 10.09 -10.99 7.07
CA GLN A 71 10.13 -12.15 7.97
C GLN A 71 11.46 -12.21 8.73
N TRP A 72 12.58 -12.00 8.04
CA TRP A 72 13.89 -12.03 8.65
C TRP A 72 14.06 -10.92 9.69
N LEU A 73 13.64 -9.69 9.38
CA LEU A 73 13.66 -8.56 10.31
C LEU A 73 12.79 -8.82 11.55
N LEU A 74 11.59 -9.40 11.38
CA LEU A 74 10.71 -9.77 12.50
C LEU A 74 11.34 -10.85 13.39
N GLN A 75 12.00 -11.84 12.79
CA GLN A 75 12.72 -12.89 13.51
C GLN A 75 13.90 -12.32 14.31
N MET A 76 14.66 -11.39 13.72
CA MET A 76 15.75 -10.69 14.40
C MET A 76 15.23 -9.81 15.53
N ALA A 77 14.15 -9.05 15.32
CA ALA A 77 13.50 -8.22 16.33
C ALA A 77 12.98 -9.06 17.52
N LYS A 78 12.47 -10.27 17.25
CA LYS A 78 12.08 -11.23 18.30
C LYS A 78 13.30 -11.75 19.07
N SER A 79 14.46 -11.80 18.44
CA SER A 79 15.67 -12.45 18.96
C SER A 79 16.71 -11.47 19.52
N VAL A 80 16.34 -10.21 19.78
CA VAL A 80 17.33 -9.19 20.14
C VAL A 80 18.13 -9.58 21.39
N PHE A 81 17.59 -10.27 22.41
CA PHE A 81 18.37 -10.99 23.45
C PHE A 81 17.53 -12.08 24.15
N PRO A 82 18.04 -13.32 24.33
CA PRO A 82 18.83 -13.60 25.53
C PRO A 82 20.11 -14.40 25.24
N ILE A 83 21.27 -13.80 25.57
CA ILE A 83 22.51 -14.56 25.76
C ILE A 83 22.38 -15.30 27.10
N SER A 84 21.78 -16.49 27.09
CA SER A 84 21.95 -17.40 28.21
C SER A 84 23.36 -17.97 28.13
N LYS A 85 24.26 -17.47 28.99
CA LYS A 85 25.56 -18.09 29.26
C LYS A 85 25.35 -19.46 29.93
N LYS A 86 24.95 -20.48 29.18
CA LYS A 86 25.16 -21.85 29.65
C LYS A 86 26.57 -22.24 29.25
N LYS A 87 27.50 -22.01 30.18
CA LYS A 87 28.82 -22.62 30.20
C LYS A 87 28.63 -24.13 30.01
N GLN A 88 28.87 -24.64 28.81
CA GLN A 88 29.20 -26.04 28.65
C GLN A 88 30.65 -26.21 29.11
N TYR A 89 30.81 -26.40 30.43
CA TYR A 89 31.98 -27.09 30.92
C TYR A 89 31.90 -28.51 30.34
N MET A 90 32.69 -28.80 29.30
CA MET A 90 33.07 -30.18 29.05
C MET A 90 34.10 -30.54 30.12
N GLN A 91 33.61 -31.14 31.21
CA GLN A 91 34.44 -31.87 32.15
C GLN A 91 34.68 -33.29 31.61
N LEU A 92 35.95 -33.69 31.71
CA LEU A 92 36.56 -35.01 31.53
C LEU A 92 36.70 -35.52 30.10
#